data_AF-A0A434ADZ3-F1
#
_entry.id   AF-A0A434ADZ3-F1
#
_cell.length_a   1.000
_cell.length_b   1.000
_cell.length_c   1.000
_cell.angle_alpha   90.00
_cell.angle_beta   90.00
_cell.angle_gamma   90.00
#
_symmetry.space_group_name_H-M   'P 1'
#
loop_
_entity.id
_entity.type
_entity.pdbx_description
1 polymer ?
#
loop_
_entity_poly.entity_id
_entity_poly.type
_entity_poly.pdbx_seq_one_letter_code
_entity_poly.pdbx_strand_id
1 'polypeptide(L)'
;MQHQHYLGSANVDSNFDVGYSEDTNWETKITTVTYNGTSLTETTDYTLNTVPNTITLIPGGGNSALQTAGTADLIISATGYGDASVSQIIGHGAVNKLAITTEPGAPAANGGDLN
;
A
#
# COMPACT_ATOMS: atom_id res chain seq x y z
N MET A 1 -6.22 23.38 -0.45
CA MET A 1 -5.99 22.09 -1.15
C MET A 1 -4.52 21.78 -0.99
N GLN A 2 -4.19 20.82 -0.12
CA GLN A 2 -2.80 20.56 0.27
C GLN A 2 -2.22 19.57 -0.74
N HIS A 3 -1.23 20.04 -1.50
CA HIS A 3 -0.57 19.28 -2.56
C HIS A 3 0.49 18.36 -1.93
N GLN A 4 0.22 17.06 -1.90
CA GLN A 4 1.13 16.03 -1.43
C GLN A 4 2.03 15.59 -2.61
N HIS A 5 3.36 15.56 -2.41
CA HIS A 5 4.33 15.14 -3.44
C HIS A 5 4.75 13.69 -3.18
N TYR A 6 4.73 12.84 -4.21
CA TYR A 6 5.07 11.42 -4.18
C TYR A 6 6.59 11.20 -4.13
N LEU A 7 7.11 10.46 -3.14
CA LEU A 7 8.56 10.29 -2.90
C LEU A 7 9.17 8.94 -3.35
N GLY A 8 8.43 8.06 -4.02
CA GLY A 8 8.98 6.80 -4.54
C GLY A 8 7.91 5.86 -5.06
N SER A 9 8.27 4.88 -5.92
CA SER A 9 7.34 3.94 -6.54
C SER A 9 6.66 3.01 -5.52
N ALA A 10 5.60 3.47 -4.88
CA ALA A 10 4.77 2.71 -3.94
C ALA A 10 4.27 1.40 -4.56
N ASN A 11 4.58 0.28 -3.92
CA ASN A 11 4.15 -1.06 -4.31
C ASN A 11 4.02 -1.95 -3.07
N VAL A 12 3.44 -3.14 -3.25
CA VAL A 12 3.12 -4.05 -2.13
C VAL A 12 4.35 -4.71 -1.47
N ASP A 13 5.56 -4.58 -2.03
CA ASP A 13 6.79 -5.19 -1.49
C ASP A 13 7.63 -4.24 -0.64
N SER A 14 7.27 -2.95 -0.56
CA SER A 14 8.09 -1.94 0.10
C SER A 14 7.25 -0.92 0.85
N ASN A 15 7.77 -0.46 1.98
CA ASN A 15 7.19 0.67 2.69
C ASN A 15 7.32 1.94 1.84
N PHE A 16 6.35 2.83 1.97
CA PHE A 16 6.36 4.08 1.23
C PHE A 16 5.74 5.20 2.05
N ASP A 17 6.23 6.42 1.83
CA ASP A 17 5.82 7.60 2.59
C ASP A 17 4.75 8.40 1.86
N VAL A 18 3.76 8.83 2.63
CA VAL A 18 2.82 9.88 2.26
C VAL A 18 3.15 11.10 3.11
N GLY A 19 3.66 12.16 2.49
CA GLY A 19 3.93 13.41 3.18
C GLY A 19 2.66 14.06 3.74
N TYR A 20 2.81 15.04 4.62
CA TYR A 20 1.77 15.98 5.01
C TYR A 20 2.41 17.30 5.45
N SER A 21 1.63 18.38 5.48
CA SER A 21 2.13 19.67 5.98
C SER A 21 2.21 19.67 7.49
N GLU A 22 3.35 20.13 8.04
CA GLU A 22 3.59 20.17 9.49
C GLU A 22 2.44 20.85 10.24
N ASP A 23 1.81 20.11 11.15
CA ASP A 23 0.80 20.60 12.09
C ASP A 23 0.79 19.70 13.34
N THR A 24 1.54 20.12 14.36
CA THR A 24 1.70 19.38 15.61
C THR A 24 0.40 19.26 16.42
N ASN A 25 -0.55 20.19 16.24
CA ASN A 25 -1.86 20.11 16.91
C ASN A 25 -2.79 19.11 16.23
N TRP A 26 -2.67 18.95 14.91
CA TRP A 26 -3.39 17.93 14.15
C TRP A 26 -2.83 16.53 14.44
N GLU A 27 -1.51 16.38 14.40
CA GLU A 27 -0.80 15.12 14.66
C GLU A 27 -1.21 14.48 15.99
N THR A 28 -1.23 15.28 17.07
CA THR A 28 -1.59 14.80 18.42
C THR A 28 -3.07 14.43 18.60
N LYS A 29 -3.92 14.72 17.60
CA LYS A 29 -5.36 14.46 17.63
C LYS A 29 -5.81 13.43 16.61
N ILE A 30 -4.90 12.81 15.85
CA ILE A 30 -5.24 11.72 14.93
C ILE A 30 -5.88 10.59 15.72
N THR A 31 -7.06 10.16 15.28
CA THR A 31 -7.83 9.08 15.91
C THR A 31 -7.89 7.84 15.05
N THR A 32 -7.97 8.00 13.73
CA THR A 32 -8.06 6.89 12.78
C THR A 32 -7.32 7.21 11.50
N VAL A 33 -6.68 6.18 10.96
CA VAL A 33 -6.15 6.16 9.59
C VAL A 33 -6.84 5.00 8.89
N THR A 34 -7.42 5.25 7.72
CA THR A 34 -8.09 4.23 6.92
C THR A 34 -7.57 4.24 5.49
N TYR A 35 -7.53 3.07 4.87
CA TYR A 35 -7.15 2.90 3.47
C TYR A 35 -8.23 2.10 2.75
N ASN A 36 -8.85 2.68 1.73
CA ASN A 36 -10.01 2.11 1.05
C ASN A 36 -11.14 1.70 2.01
N GLY A 37 -11.36 2.50 3.07
CA GLY A 37 -12.34 2.21 4.12
C GLY A 37 -11.91 1.17 5.17
N THR A 38 -10.77 0.50 5.00
CA THR A 38 -10.20 -0.42 6.00
C THR A 38 -9.37 0.34 7.01
N SER A 39 -9.65 0.18 8.31
CA SER A 39 -8.81 0.76 9.37
C SER A 39 -7.40 0.17 9.35
N LEU A 40 -6.41 1.05 9.46
CA LEU A 40 -5.00 0.68 9.60
C LEU A 40 -4.59 0.72 11.07
N THR A 41 -3.73 -0.21 11.46
CA THR A 41 -3.14 -0.25 12.81
C THR A 41 -1.78 0.44 12.81
N GLU A 42 -1.59 1.43 13.67
CA GLU A 42 -0.29 2.09 13.83
C GLU A 42 0.77 1.08 14.28
N THR A 43 2.03 1.29 13.86
CA THR A 43 3.21 0.41 14.03
C THR A 43 3.16 -0.92 13.27
N THR A 44 2.00 -1.36 12.79
CA THR A 44 1.86 -2.59 11.97
C THR A 44 1.64 -2.25 10.50
N ASP A 45 0.63 -1.43 10.22
CA ASP A 45 0.21 -1.07 8.87
C ASP A 45 0.71 0.32 8.46
N TYR A 46 0.99 1.18 9.43
CA TYR A 46 1.59 2.49 9.19
C TYR A 46 2.39 3.01 10.40
N THR A 47 3.25 4.00 10.19
CA THR A 47 3.83 4.82 11.27
C THR A 47 3.64 6.29 10.96
N LEU A 48 3.29 7.09 11.98
CA LEU A 48 3.28 8.55 11.88
C LEU A 48 4.67 9.10 12.26
N ASN A 49 5.30 9.84 11.35
CA ASN A 49 6.60 10.48 11.56
C ASN A 49 6.42 12.00 11.57
N THR A 50 6.59 12.63 12.73
CA THR A 50 6.49 14.10 12.88
C THR A 50 7.70 14.84 12.33
N VAL A 51 8.79 14.12 12.04
CA VAL A 51 9.95 14.60 11.28
C VAL A 51 10.35 13.43 10.37
N PRO A 52 10.13 13.48 9.04
CA PRO A 52 9.91 14.65 8.19
C PRO A 52 8.44 14.93 7.79
N ASN A 53 7.47 14.73 8.69
CA ASN A 53 6.03 14.90 8.41
C ASN A 53 5.50 13.92 7.36
N THR A 54 5.63 12.62 7.64
CA THR A 54 5.14 11.54 6.78
C THR A 54 4.32 10.53 7.54
N ILE A 55 3.37 9.90 6.84
CA ILE A 55 2.76 8.63 7.23
C ILE A 55 3.43 7.57 6.35
N THR A 56 4.26 6.71 6.96
CA THR A 56 4.86 5.57 6.27
C THR A 56 3.86 4.43 6.26
N LEU A 57 3.39 4.01 5.09
CA LEU A 57 2.54 2.82 4.93
C LEU A 57 3.42 1.57 4.82
N ILE A 58 2.98 0.48 5.45
CA ILE A 58 3.74 -0.77 5.64
C ILE A 58 2.94 -1.95 5.05
N PRO A 59 3.01 -2.21 3.74
CA PRO A 59 2.36 -3.39 3.12
C PRO A 59 2.78 -4.73 3.75
N GLY A 60 4.02 -4.81 4.26
CA GLY A 60 4.54 -5.97 4.97
C GLY A 60 3.87 -6.27 6.32
N GLY A 61 3.04 -5.35 6.83
CA GLY A 61 2.25 -5.53 8.06
C GLY A 61 1.14 -6.58 7.95
N GLY A 62 0.79 -6.98 6.72
CA GLY A 62 -0.19 -8.04 6.46
C GLY A 62 -1.63 -7.54 6.23
N ASN A 63 -1.86 -6.22 6.26
CA ASN A 63 -3.16 -5.67 5.90
C ASN A 63 -3.42 -5.81 4.40
N SER A 64 -4.47 -6.57 4.04
CA SER A 64 -4.79 -6.90 2.64
C SER A 64 -5.09 -5.67 1.79
N ALA A 65 -5.56 -4.57 2.39
CA ALA A 65 -5.80 -3.32 1.68
C ALA A 65 -4.50 -2.70 1.13
N LEU A 66 -3.39 -2.87 1.84
CA LEU A 66 -2.05 -2.42 1.42
C LEU A 66 -1.34 -3.44 0.51
N GLN A 67 -1.88 -4.66 0.39
CA GLN A 67 -1.36 -5.73 -0.49
C GLN A 67 -2.14 -5.87 -1.80
N THR A 68 -3.09 -4.97 -2.06
CA THR A 68 -3.91 -4.98 -3.28
C THR A 68 -3.50 -3.83 -4.18
N ALA A 69 -2.81 -4.12 -5.28
CA ALA A 69 -2.44 -3.10 -6.26
C ALA A 69 -3.67 -2.37 -6.80
N GLY A 70 -3.58 -1.05 -6.93
CA GLY A 70 -4.70 -0.21 -7.36
C GLY A 70 -4.58 1.22 -6.85
N THR A 71 -5.67 1.98 -7.03
CA THR A 71 -5.84 3.31 -6.45
C THR A 71 -6.82 3.22 -5.29
N ALA A 72 -6.50 3.84 -4.17
CA ALA A 72 -7.35 3.85 -2.98
C ALA A 72 -7.17 5.14 -2.19
N ASP A 73 -8.22 5.54 -1.48
CA ASP A 73 -8.18 6.72 -0.64
C ASP A 73 -7.57 6.38 0.73
N LEU A 74 -6.53 7.13 1.09
CA LEU A 74 -6.01 7.20 2.46
C LEU A 74 -6.71 8.36 3.15
N ILE A 75 -7.45 8.07 4.22
CA ILE A 75 -8.19 9.06 5.00
C ILE A 75 -7.66 9.07 6.43
N ILE A 76 -7.31 10.25 6.93
CA ILE A 76 -6.87 10.48 8.30
C ILE A 76 -7.89 11.38 9.00
N SER A 77 -8.47 10.86 10.09
CA SER A 77 -9.42 11.61 10.91
C SER A 77 -8.71 12.08 12.18
N ALA A 78 -8.94 13.34 12.56
CA ALA A 78 -8.39 13.92 13.77
C ALA A 78 -9.46 14.74 14.52
N THR A 79 -9.46 14.65 15.85
CA THR A 79 -10.49 15.29 16.67
C THR A 79 -10.47 16.81 16.51
N GLY A 80 -11.57 17.39 16.03
CA GLY A 80 -11.70 18.83 15.81
C GLY A 80 -11.09 19.34 14.50
N TYR A 81 -10.68 18.45 13.61
CA TYR A 81 -10.24 18.76 12.24
C TYR A 81 -11.18 18.10 11.24
N GLY A 82 -11.20 18.62 10.01
CA GLY A 82 -11.79 17.90 8.89
C GLY A 82 -10.88 16.75 8.45
N ASP A 83 -11.48 15.72 7.86
CA ASP A 83 -10.72 14.56 7.38
C ASP A 83 -9.71 14.98 6.30
N ALA A 84 -8.46 14.56 6.49
CA ALA A 84 -7.43 14.69 5.46
C ALA A 84 -7.52 13.46 4.54
N SER A 85 -7.57 13.68 3.23
CA SER A 85 -7.63 12.59 2.25
C SER A 85 -6.60 12.75 1.14
N VAL A 86 -6.08 11.62 0.67
CA VAL A 86 -5.22 11.54 -0.51
C VAL A 86 -5.53 10.28 -1.30
N SER A 87 -5.60 10.42 -2.62
CA SER A 87 -5.73 9.28 -3.52
C SER A 87 -4.35 8.68 -3.76
N GLN A 88 -4.13 7.48 -3.25
CA GLN A 88 -2.85 6.78 -3.27
C GLN A 88 -2.89 5.65 -4.29
N ILE A 89 -1.85 5.57 -5.11
CA ILE A 89 -1.63 4.47 -6.04
C ILE A 89 -0.60 3.52 -5.44
N ILE A 90 -0.91 2.23 -5.38
CA ILE A 90 0.04 1.16 -5.04
C ILE A 90 0.16 0.20 -6.22
N GLY A 91 1.39 -0.01 -6.69
CA GLY A 91 1.70 -0.95 -7.76
C GLY A 91 1.84 -2.39 -7.27
N HIS A 92 1.90 -3.32 -8.22
CA HIS A 92 2.30 -4.69 -7.94
C HIS A 92 3.76 -4.75 -7.48
N GLY A 93 4.05 -5.77 -6.67
CA GLY A 93 5.41 -6.13 -6.30
C GLY A 93 6.19 -6.74 -7.46
N ALA A 94 7.47 -7.00 -7.23
CA ALA A 94 8.30 -7.75 -8.15
C ALA A 94 7.79 -9.19 -8.26
N VAL A 95 7.80 -9.74 -9.47
CA VAL A 95 7.49 -11.16 -9.68
C VAL A 95 8.61 -11.99 -9.04
N ASN A 96 8.32 -12.66 -7.92
CA ASN A 96 9.32 -13.44 -7.20
C ASN A 96 9.54 -14.85 -7.80
N LYS A 97 8.50 -15.45 -8.40
CA LYS A 97 8.58 -16.77 -9.05
C LYS A 97 7.48 -16.97 -10.08
N LEU A 98 7.84 -17.55 -11.21
CA LEU A 98 6.91 -18.26 -12.08
C LEU A 98 7.14 -19.76 -11.89
N ALA A 99 6.11 -20.50 -11.48
CA ALA A 99 6.19 -21.94 -11.28
C ALA A 99 5.34 -22.66 -12.34
N ILE A 100 5.99 -23.48 -13.18
CA ILE A 100 5.32 -24.47 -14.01
C ILE A 100 5.31 -25.77 -13.21
N THR A 101 4.16 -26.13 -12.65
CA THR A 101 4.00 -27.33 -11.81
C THR A 101 3.54 -28.56 -12.60
N THR A 102 3.18 -28.36 -13.86
CA THR A 102 2.78 -29.42 -14.77
C THR A 102 3.22 -29.01 -16.16
N GLU A 103 4.13 -29.78 -16.74
CA GLU A 103 4.43 -29.70 -18.15
C GLU A 103 3.55 -30.72 -18.90
N PRO A 104 3.21 -30.45 -20.16
CA PRO A 104 2.61 -31.47 -21.01
C PRO A 104 3.50 -32.72 -21.11
N GLY A 105 2.90 -33.90 -21.04
CA GLY A 105 3.54 -35.16 -21.36
C GLY A 105 3.97 -35.23 -22.82
N ALA A 106 5.03 -35.99 -23.08
CA ALA A 106 5.53 -36.20 -24.43
C ALA A 106 4.45 -36.83 -25.33
N PRO A 107 4.44 -36.53 -26.65
CA PRO A 107 3.48 -37.13 -27.57
C PRO A 107 3.65 -38.65 -27.66
N ALA A 108 2.56 -39.36 -27.95
CA ALA A 108 2.58 -40.81 -28.15
C ALA A 108 3.35 -41.25 -29.42
N ALA A 109 3.55 -40.35 -30.38
CA ALA A 109 4.30 -40.58 -31.60
C ALA A 109 5.03 -39.30 -32.04
N ASN A 110 6.14 -39.45 -32.79
CA ASN A 110 6.88 -38.32 -33.35
C ASN A 110 5.94 -37.42 -34.18
N GLY A 111 5.81 -36.16 -33.77
CA GLY A 111 4.94 -35.17 -34.43
C GLY A 111 3.47 -35.16 -33.97
N GLY A 112 3.11 -35.88 -32.90
CA GLY A 112 1.78 -35.81 -32.29
C GLY A 112 1.62 -34.68 -31.26
N ASP A 113 0.39 -34.46 -30.80
CA ASP A 113 0.06 -33.46 -29.77
C ASP A 113 0.64 -33.83 -28.39
N LEU A 114 1.02 -32.82 -27.61
CA LEU A 114 1.44 -32.99 -26.22
C LEU A 114 0.22 -33.32 -25.34
N ASN A 115 0.39 -34.24 -24.38
CA ASN A 115 -0.71 -34.77 -23.56
C ASN A 115 -0.77 -34.14 -22.17
#